data_AF-A0A0J7LN58-F1
#
_entry.id   AF-A0A0J7LN58-F1
#
_cell.length_a   1.000
_cell.length_b   1.000
_cell.length_c   1.000
_cell.angle_alpha   90.00
_cell.angle_beta   90.00
_cell.angle_gamma   90.00
#
_symmetry.space_group_name_H-M   'P 1'
#
loop_
_entity.id
_entity.type
_entity.pdbx_description
1 polymer ?
#
loop_
_entity_poly.entity_id
_entity_poly.type
_entity_poly.pdbx_seq_one_letter_code
_entity_poly.pdbx_strand_id
1 'polypeptide(L)'
;MKFPIKFFLVLSFIFVYSCNNEKQKENFDNEQRSVDNVLKRFPFMDKKMEKIKKVEFDSLAISLYRNIDKTDYDEILVFQKGSKFYAIPFLSNMYFDFWNFKNETEKSKFANTNTTFEKELNNSALQLNLSADEKQQIFIQLITSILNTEDMLEKKPELFNDFVLWSPRKSKYKDEEGNNCLERTSKLYKQIVEDRKNGIRPSYILDKENGRVYKLFNDSKNVNEYILRIETYRVDCFTTLYEM
;
A
#
# COMPACT_ATOMS: atom_id res chain seq x y z
N MET A 1 42.61 40.87 19.24
CA MET A 1 41.30 41.07 18.58
C MET A 1 40.22 40.50 19.49
N LYS A 2 39.36 41.36 20.07
CA LYS A 2 38.23 40.94 20.90
C LYS A 2 37.03 40.71 19.97
N PHE A 3 36.73 39.45 19.65
CA PHE A 3 35.49 39.13 18.96
C PHE A 3 34.32 39.27 19.95
N PRO A 4 33.25 40.01 19.61
CA PRO A 4 32.18 40.27 20.55
C PRO A 4 31.33 39.02 20.72
N ILE A 5 31.25 38.54 21.97
CA ILE A 5 30.43 37.41 22.46
C ILE A 5 28.93 37.54 22.12
N LYS A 6 28.47 38.72 21.65
CA LYS A 6 27.09 38.96 21.24
C LYS A 6 26.68 38.23 19.95
N PHE A 7 27.61 37.81 19.09
CA PHE A 7 27.24 37.16 17.81
C PHE A 7 26.83 35.68 17.98
N PHE A 8 27.32 35.01 19.03
CA PHE A 8 26.99 33.60 19.29
C PHE A 8 25.58 33.41 19.88
N LEU A 9 25.06 34.38 20.65
CA LEU A 9 23.73 34.28 21.25
C LEU A 9 22.60 34.45 20.23
N VAL A 10 22.81 35.21 19.15
CA VAL A 10 21.81 35.39 18.08
C VAL A 10 21.72 34.16 17.17
N LEU A 11 22.84 33.48 16.89
CA LEU A 11 22.83 32.23 16.12
C LEU A 11 22.19 31.08 16.90
N SER A 12 22.30 31.10 18.23
CA SER A 12 21.72 30.08 19.11
C SER A 12 20.18 30.17 19.19
N PHE A 13 19.60 31.37 19.04
CA PHE A 13 18.14 31.58 19.07
C PHE A 13 17.43 31.17 17.77
N ILE A 14 18.13 31.09 16.64
CA ILE A 14 17.56 30.65 15.36
C ILE A 14 17.36 29.12 15.34
N PHE A 15 18.14 28.36 16.12
CA PHE A 15 18.04 26.90 16.16
C PHE A 15 16.99 26.36 17.15
N VAL A 16 16.48 27.16 18.09
CA VAL A 16 15.54 26.69 19.12
C VAL A 16 14.07 26.81 18.67
N TYR A 17 13.77 27.55 17.59
CA TYR A 17 12.40 27.74 17.10
C TYR A 17 11.95 26.79 15.98
N SER A 18 12.81 25.87 15.52
CA SER A 18 12.47 24.98 14.39
C SER A 18 12.56 23.51 14.78
N CYS A 19 11.77 23.08 15.76
CA CYS A 19 11.39 21.67 15.92
C CYS A 19 10.09 21.51 16.71
N ASN A 20 9.09 22.36 16.46
CA ASN A 20 7.70 21.94 16.70
C ASN A 20 7.28 21.06 15.52
N ASN A 21 7.71 19.79 15.54
CA ASN A 21 7.08 18.74 14.74
C ASN A 21 5.73 18.36 15.40
N GLU A 22 4.83 19.33 15.56
CA GLU A 22 3.42 18.99 15.41
C GLU A 22 3.32 18.56 13.95
N LYS A 23 3.30 17.25 13.70
CA LYS A 23 2.94 16.72 12.38
C LYS A 23 1.61 17.34 12.02
N GLN A 24 1.63 18.42 11.24
CA GLN A 24 0.42 19.10 10.80
C GLN A 24 -0.49 18.03 10.20
N LYS A 25 -1.76 18.06 10.59
CA LYS A 25 -2.75 17.19 9.97
C LYS A 25 -2.88 17.64 8.51
N GLU A 26 -2.28 16.89 7.59
CA GLU A 26 -2.34 17.10 6.14
C GLU A 26 -3.61 16.47 5.54
N ASN A 27 -4.74 16.52 6.25
CA ASN A 27 -6.02 16.16 5.62
C ASN A 27 -6.54 17.32 4.78
N PHE A 28 -7.34 16.99 3.78
CA PHE A 28 -7.85 17.94 2.81
C PHE A 28 -9.35 18.12 2.99
N ASP A 29 -9.85 19.35 2.83
CA ASP A 29 -11.29 19.65 2.79
C ASP A 29 -11.92 19.42 1.40
N ASN A 30 -11.11 18.96 0.45
CA ASN A 30 -11.51 18.75 -0.93
C ASN A 30 -10.81 17.51 -1.48
N GLU A 31 -11.61 16.62 -2.08
CA GLU A 31 -11.14 15.35 -2.63
C GLU A 31 -10.07 15.55 -3.72
N GLN A 32 -10.32 16.47 -4.67
CA GLN A 32 -9.40 16.75 -5.77
C GLN A 32 -8.06 17.29 -5.27
N ARG A 33 -8.06 18.19 -4.27
CA ARG A 33 -6.82 18.67 -3.66
C ARG A 33 -5.99 17.55 -3.05
N SER A 34 -6.66 16.53 -2.50
CA SER A 34 -5.99 15.35 -1.97
C SER A 34 -5.34 14.53 -3.09
N VAL A 35 -6.03 14.35 -4.22
CA VAL A 35 -5.50 13.68 -5.42
C VAL A 35 -4.32 14.46 -6.01
N ASP A 36 -4.44 15.78 -6.15
CA ASP A 36 -3.40 16.65 -6.69
C ASP A 36 -2.13 16.61 -5.82
N ASN A 37 -2.27 16.46 -4.49
CA ASN A 37 -1.14 16.28 -3.60
C ASN A 37 -0.37 14.97 -3.89
N VAL A 38 -1.08 13.87 -4.15
CA VAL A 38 -0.44 12.60 -4.56
C VAL A 38 0.29 12.80 -5.89
N LEU A 39 -0.34 13.39 -6.89
CA LEU A 39 0.29 13.64 -8.19
C LEU A 39 1.52 14.57 -8.10
N LYS A 40 1.53 15.50 -7.14
CA LYS A 40 2.71 16.33 -6.85
C LYS A 40 3.83 15.54 -6.19
N ARG A 41 3.52 14.64 -5.26
CA ARG A 41 4.48 13.79 -4.55
C ARG A 41 5.04 12.67 -5.44
N PHE A 42 4.24 12.19 -6.39
CA PHE A 42 4.54 11.11 -7.32
C PHE A 42 4.39 11.60 -8.78
N PRO A 43 5.29 12.49 -9.25
CA PRO A 43 5.14 13.19 -10.53
C PRO A 43 5.27 12.29 -11.78
N PHE A 44 5.65 11.03 -11.59
CA PHE A 44 5.69 10.02 -12.64
C PHE A 44 4.30 9.44 -12.94
N MET A 45 3.34 9.58 -12.01
CA MET A 45 1.97 9.12 -12.22
C MET A 45 1.27 9.99 -13.25
N ASP A 46 0.30 9.40 -13.95
CA ASP A 46 -0.50 10.14 -14.92
C ASP A 46 -1.35 11.23 -14.25
N LYS A 47 -1.53 12.36 -14.92
CA LYS A 47 -2.35 13.47 -14.42
C LYS A 47 -3.83 13.30 -14.76
N LYS A 48 -4.16 12.55 -15.80
CA LYS A 48 -5.54 12.27 -16.23
C LYS A 48 -6.11 11.13 -15.40
N MET A 49 -6.48 11.45 -14.15
CA MET A 49 -7.05 10.51 -13.19
C MET A 49 -8.57 10.67 -13.14
N GLU A 50 -9.30 9.57 -13.33
CA GLU A 50 -10.75 9.52 -13.25
C GLU A 50 -11.19 8.58 -12.14
N LYS A 51 -12.23 8.97 -11.39
CA LYS A 51 -12.81 8.13 -10.33
C LYS A 51 -13.57 6.97 -10.98
N ILE A 52 -13.08 5.76 -10.79
CA ILE A 52 -13.69 4.55 -11.37
C ILE A 52 -14.55 3.78 -10.37
N LYS A 53 -14.35 4.00 -9.07
CA LYS A 53 -15.07 3.27 -8.02
C LYS A 53 -15.19 4.13 -6.76
N LYS A 54 -16.30 3.99 -6.05
CA LYS A 54 -16.51 4.54 -4.71
C LYS A 54 -17.30 3.54 -3.88
N VAL A 55 -16.87 3.32 -2.64
CA VAL A 55 -17.57 2.53 -1.63
C VAL A 55 -17.75 3.42 -0.41
N GLU A 56 -19.00 3.59 0.04
CA GLU A 56 -19.37 4.37 1.23
C GLU A 56 -19.88 3.41 2.31
N PHE A 57 -19.47 3.64 3.55
CA PHE A 57 -19.85 2.83 4.71
C PHE A 57 -19.74 3.66 5.99
N ASP A 58 -20.81 3.68 6.77
CA ASP A 58 -20.93 4.52 7.97
C ASP A 58 -20.61 6.00 7.66
N SER A 59 -19.55 6.54 8.28
CA SER A 59 -19.07 7.91 8.06
C SER A 59 -17.84 7.98 7.13
N LEU A 60 -17.50 6.86 6.51
CA LEU A 60 -16.27 6.65 5.75
C LEU A 60 -16.58 6.38 4.27
N ALA A 61 -15.61 6.70 3.42
CA ALA A 61 -15.64 6.24 2.04
C ALA A 61 -14.24 5.96 1.51
N ILE A 62 -14.15 5.08 0.51
CA ILE A 62 -12.95 4.83 -0.26
C ILE A 62 -13.29 5.01 -1.73
N SER A 63 -12.52 5.83 -2.45
CA SER A 63 -12.61 5.98 -3.89
C SER A 63 -11.33 5.48 -4.56
N LEU A 64 -11.46 4.90 -5.75
CA LEU A 64 -10.35 4.49 -6.60
C LEU A 64 -10.33 5.35 -7.86
N TYR A 65 -9.16 5.92 -8.14
CA TYR A 65 -8.89 6.73 -9.32
C TYR A 65 -7.86 6.03 -10.21
N ARG A 66 -8.11 6.06 -11.53
CA ARG A 66 -7.25 5.47 -12.56
C ARG A 66 -7.28 6.33 -13.83
N ASN A 67 -6.21 6.32 -14.61
CA ASN A 67 -6.29 6.74 -16.01
C ASN A 67 -6.89 5.59 -16.85
N ILE A 68 -8.10 5.78 -17.38
CA ILE A 68 -8.83 4.77 -18.16
C ILE A 68 -8.19 4.48 -19.53
N ASP A 69 -7.36 5.40 -20.05
CA ASP A 69 -6.69 5.24 -21.34
C ASP A 69 -5.40 4.42 -21.25
N LYS A 70 -5.01 4.04 -20.03
CA LYS A 70 -3.72 3.42 -19.72
C LYS A 70 -3.89 2.01 -19.19
N THR A 71 -2.99 1.15 -19.64
CA THR A 71 -2.88 -0.25 -19.20
C THR A 71 -2.04 -0.38 -17.92
N ASP A 72 -1.19 0.60 -17.62
CA ASP A 72 -0.46 0.75 -16.37
C ASP A 72 -1.41 1.13 -15.22
N TYR A 73 -1.24 0.46 -14.08
CA TYR A 73 -2.15 0.46 -12.93
C TYR A 73 -1.62 1.30 -11.78
N ASP A 74 -0.91 2.37 -12.08
CA ASP A 74 -0.57 3.38 -11.08
C ASP A 74 -1.84 4.18 -10.76
N GLU A 75 -2.47 3.84 -9.65
CA GLU A 75 -3.78 4.31 -9.23
C GLU A 75 -3.69 5.20 -7.99
N ILE A 76 -4.80 5.85 -7.63
CA ILE A 76 -4.90 6.63 -6.40
C ILE A 76 -6.09 6.14 -5.59
N LEU A 77 -5.82 5.78 -4.34
CA LEU A 77 -6.85 5.50 -3.34
C LEU A 77 -7.14 6.78 -2.57
N VAL A 78 -8.40 7.15 -2.46
CA VAL A 78 -8.83 8.32 -1.69
C VAL A 78 -9.73 7.87 -0.54
N PHE A 79 -9.28 8.10 0.68
CA PHE A 79 -10.04 7.82 1.90
C PHE A 79 -10.76 9.09 2.34
N GLN A 80 -11.99 8.94 2.81
CA GLN A 80 -12.85 10.01 3.30
C GLN A 80 -13.35 9.68 4.70
N LYS A 81 -13.40 10.68 5.58
CA LYS A 81 -14.16 10.66 6.84
C LYS A 81 -14.90 11.99 7.00
N GLY A 82 -16.23 11.95 6.95
CA GLY A 82 -17.05 13.18 6.90
C GLY A 82 -16.64 14.07 5.72
N SER A 83 -16.23 15.31 5.98
CA SER A 83 -15.75 16.27 4.96
C SER A 83 -14.24 16.25 4.73
N LYS A 84 -13.50 15.34 5.37
CA LYS A 84 -12.04 15.26 5.28
C LYS A 84 -11.61 14.13 4.35
N PHE A 85 -10.57 14.39 3.57
CA PHE A 85 -10.02 13.48 2.56
C PHE A 85 -8.52 13.28 2.77
N TYR A 86 -8.05 12.08 2.46
CA TYR A 86 -6.62 11.77 2.36
C TYR A 86 -6.40 10.72 1.28
N ALA A 87 -5.48 11.00 0.36
CA ALA A 87 -5.22 10.16 -0.80
C ALA A 87 -3.81 9.58 -0.71
N ILE A 88 -3.66 8.36 -1.19
CA ILE A 88 -2.39 7.65 -1.26
C ILE A 88 -2.21 7.06 -2.67
N PRO A 89 -0.97 6.91 -3.14
CA PRO A 89 -0.72 6.17 -4.36
C PRO A 89 -1.00 4.67 -4.13
N PHE A 90 -1.50 4.00 -5.17
CA PHE A 90 -1.59 2.54 -5.26
C PHE A 90 -0.84 2.13 -6.53
N LEU A 91 0.48 1.96 -6.36
CA LEU A 91 1.41 1.85 -7.47
C LEU A 91 1.50 0.43 -8.02
N SER A 92 2.05 0.31 -9.22
CA SER A 92 2.36 -0.99 -9.81
C SER A 92 3.47 -1.78 -9.09
N ASN A 93 3.57 -3.09 -9.38
CA ASN A 93 4.65 -3.98 -8.90
C ASN A 93 6.05 -3.53 -9.36
N MET A 94 6.12 -2.58 -10.29
CA MET A 94 7.38 -2.00 -10.75
C MET A 94 8.04 -1.10 -9.70
N TYR A 95 7.30 -0.65 -8.68
CA TYR A 95 7.81 0.18 -7.57
C TYR A 95 8.14 -0.71 -6.37
N PHE A 96 9.22 -1.48 -6.51
CA PHE A 96 9.64 -2.50 -5.54
C PHE A 96 9.85 -1.95 -4.12
N ASP A 97 10.42 -0.75 -4.02
CA ASP A 97 10.67 -0.06 -2.76
C ASP A 97 9.38 0.38 -2.07
N PHE A 98 8.36 0.79 -2.84
CA PHE A 98 7.06 1.17 -2.32
C PHE A 98 6.32 -0.02 -1.70
N TRP A 99 6.36 -1.17 -2.37
CA TRP A 99 5.73 -2.39 -1.87
C TRP A 99 6.56 -3.11 -0.82
N ASN A 100 7.88 -2.91 -0.83
CA ASN A 100 8.85 -3.58 0.03
C ASN A 100 8.63 -5.11 0.01
N PHE A 101 8.60 -5.68 -1.20
CA PHE A 101 8.24 -7.08 -1.41
C PHE A 101 9.14 -8.02 -0.61
N LYS A 102 8.53 -8.92 0.16
CA LYS A 102 9.23 -10.00 0.85
C LYS A 102 9.72 -11.02 -0.17
N ASN A 103 10.90 -11.57 0.10
CA ASN A 103 11.59 -12.54 -0.75
C ASN A 103 11.93 -12.02 -2.15
N GLU A 104 12.01 -10.70 -2.31
CA GLU A 104 12.43 -10.04 -3.53
C GLU A 104 13.76 -9.31 -3.30
N THR A 105 14.68 -9.45 -4.26
CA THR A 105 16.00 -8.81 -4.21
C THR A 105 16.21 -7.85 -5.38
N GLU A 106 15.31 -7.86 -6.36
CA GLU A 106 15.32 -6.89 -7.45
C GLU A 106 15.16 -5.46 -6.91
N LYS A 107 15.96 -4.56 -7.49
CA LYS A 107 15.84 -3.13 -7.25
C LYS A 107 14.87 -2.52 -8.25
N SER A 108 14.08 -1.56 -7.78
CA SER A 108 13.23 -0.74 -8.65
C SER A 108 14.06 -0.11 -9.77
N LYS A 109 13.54 -0.17 -10.99
CA LYS A 109 14.09 0.59 -12.13
C LYS A 109 13.68 2.07 -12.08
N PHE A 110 12.72 2.39 -11.21
CA PHE A 110 12.19 3.74 -11.01
C PHE A 110 12.89 4.43 -9.84
N ALA A 111 12.75 5.75 -9.78
CA ALA A 111 13.25 6.52 -8.64
C ALA A 111 12.59 6.05 -7.33
N ASN A 112 13.34 6.10 -6.23
CA ASN A 112 12.85 5.72 -4.92
C ASN A 112 11.65 6.60 -4.52
N THR A 113 10.57 5.96 -4.12
CA THR A 113 9.32 6.56 -3.67
C THR A 113 9.42 7.17 -2.26
N ASN A 114 10.46 6.81 -1.50
CA ASN A 114 10.75 7.26 -0.13
C ASN A 114 9.64 6.97 0.90
N THR A 115 8.68 6.11 0.55
CA THR A 115 7.59 5.67 1.42
C THR A 115 7.24 4.22 1.10
N THR A 116 6.28 3.65 1.81
CA THR A 116 5.74 2.32 1.48
C THR A 116 4.21 2.35 1.49
N PHE A 117 3.57 1.37 0.85
CA PHE A 117 2.12 1.23 0.91
C PHE A 117 1.60 1.17 2.35
N GLU A 118 2.23 0.35 3.20
CA GLU A 118 1.88 0.26 4.63
C GLU A 118 2.00 1.63 5.34
N LYS A 119 3.06 2.40 5.06
CA LYS A 119 3.26 3.72 5.66
C LYS A 119 2.20 4.71 5.18
N GLU A 120 1.90 4.76 3.89
CA GLU A 120 0.86 5.65 3.36
C GLU A 120 -0.52 5.29 3.91
N LEU A 121 -0.85 4.00 4.00
CA LEU A 121 -2.13 3.53 4.56
C LEU A 121 -2.24 3.86 6.07
N ASN A 122 -1.18 3.65 6.84
CA ASN A 122 -1.16 4.03 8.26
C ASN A 122 -1.22 5.56 8.42
N ASN A 123 -0.57 6.32 7.54
CA ASN A 123 -0.67 7.77 7.52
C ASN A 123 -2.09 8.23 7.21
N SER A 124 -2.79 7.64 6.24
CA SER A 124 -4.17 8.02 5.93
C SER A 124 -5.08 7.86 7.16
N ALA A 125 -4.91 6.77 7.91
CA ALA A 125 -5.63 6.54 9.14
C ALA A 125 -5.33 7.58 10.24
N LEU A 126 -4.07 7.97 10.39
CA LEU A 126 -3.67 9.01 11.35
C LEU A 126 -4.22 10.38 10.95
N GLN A 127 -4.12 10.73 9.66
CA GLN A 127 -4.50 12.04 9.13
C GLN A 127 -6.01 12.26 9.15
N LEU A 128 -6.79 11.20 8.94
CA LEU A 128 -8.24 11.19 9.08
C LEU A 128 -8.73 10.99 10.53
N ASN A 129 -7.81 10.78 11.49
CA ASN A 129 -8.15 10.53 12.90
C ASN A 129 -9.15 9.36 13.05
N LEU A 130 -8.80 8.22 12.46
CA LEU A 130 -9.60 7.01 12.53
C LEU A 130 -9.45 6.31 13.88
N SER A 131 -10.56 5.84 14.44
CA SER A 131 -10.59 4.90 15.56
C SER A 131 -10.05 3.53 15.15
N ALA A 132 -9.82 2.63 16.12
CA ALA A 132 -9.38 1.26 15.83
C ALA A 132 -10.39 0.52 14.93
N ASP A 133 -11.68 0.61 15.24
CA ASP A 133 -12.75 -0.02 14.46
C ASP A 133 -12.83 0.55 13.04
N GLU A 134 -12.75 1.87 12.91
CA GLU A 134 -12.76 2.55 11.60
C GLU A 134 -11.56 2.13 10.72
N LYS A 135 -10.37 1.95 11.32
CA LYS A 135 -9.19 1.44 10.61
C LYS A 135 -9.42 0.02 10.09
N GLN A 136 -9.97 -0.85 10.94
CA GLN A 136 -10.27 -2.22 10.55
C GLN A 136 -11.32 -2.27 9.44
N GLN A 137 -12.39 -1.47 9.55
CA GLN A 137 -13.42 -1.36 8.51
C GLN A 137 -12.84 -0.83 7.19
N ILE A 138 -12.05 0.25 7.21
CA ILE A 138 -11.39 0.76 6.01
C ILE A 138 -10.53 -0.30 5.34
N PHE A 139 -9.74 -1.03 6.13
CA PHE A 139 -8.88 -2.06 5.57
C PHE A 139 -9.69 -3.21 4.96
N ILE A 140 -10.74 -3.69 5.64
CA ILE A 140 -11.62 -4.73 5.11
C ILE A 140 -12.27 -4.25 3.80
N GLN A 141 -12.81 -3.04 3.77
CA GLN A 141 -13.49 -2.49 2.59
C GLN A 141 -12.53 -2.22 1.42
N LEU A 142 -11.31 -1.78 1.70
CA LEU A 142 -10.25 -1.64 0.71
C LEU A 142 -10.00 -2.99 0.01
N ILE A 143 -9.85 -4.04 0.80
CA ILE A 143 -9.47 -5.36 0.32
C ILE A 143 -10.64 -6.08 -0.38
N THR A 144 -11.81 -6.13 0.25
CA THR A 144 -12.97 -6.88 -0.27
C THR A 144 -13.75 -6.12 -1.32
N SER A 145 -13.91 -4.80 -1.15
CA SER A 145 -14.84 -4.04 -1.97
C SER A 145 -14.13 -3.22 -3.02
N ILE A 146 -12.99 -2.58 -2.72
CA ILE A 146 -12.24 -1.81 -3.73
C ILE A 146 -11.41 -2.74 -4.61
N LEU A 147 -10.51 -3.52 -4.01
CA LEU A 147 -9.56 -4.40 -4.69
C LEU A 147 -10.16 -5.76 -5.08
N ASN A 148 -11.30 -6.16 -4.50
CA ASN A 148 -11.99 -7.42 -4.80
C ASN A 148 -11.06 -8.64 -4.70
N THR A 149 -10.30 -8.74 -3.61
CA THR A 149 -9.33 -9.80 -3.38
C THR A 149 -9.97 -11.06 -2.80
N GLU A 150 -9.27 -12.18 -2.86
CA GLU A 150 -9.64 -13.41 -2.14
C GLU A 150 -8.92 -13.49 -0.78
N ASP A 151 -9.66 -13.73 0.29
CA ASP A 151 -9.13 -13.82 1.64
C ASP A 151 -8.94 -15.27 2.12
N MET A 152 -8.26 -15.40 3.26
CA MET A 152 -8.05 -16.66 3.99
C MET A 152 -7.31 -17.75 3.19
N LEU A 153 -6.25 -17.40 2.45
CA LEU A 153 -5.44 -18.40 1.75
C LEU A 153 -4.88 -19.48 2.70
N GLU A 154 -4.63 -19.15 3.96
CA GLU A 154 -4.22 -20.13 4.97
C GLU A 154 -5.25 -21.25 5.16
N LYS A 155 -6.53 -21.00 4.90
CA LYS A 155 -7.58 -22.04 4.97
C LYS A 155 -7.71 -22.84 3.68
N LYS A 156 -7.32 -22.24 2.54
CA LYS A 156 -7.44 -22.83 1.19
C LYS A 156 -6.16 -22.61 0.38
N PRO A 157 -5.01 -23.13 0.82
CA PRO A 157 -3.72 -22.82 0.20
C PRO A 157 -3.65 -23.32 -1.25
N GLU A 158 -4.40 -24.35 -1.61
CA GLU A 158 -4.48 -24.85 -2.99
C GLU A 158 -4.99 -23.78 -3.98
N LEU A 159 -5.85 -22.84 -3.55
CA LEU A 159 -6.27 -21.72 -4.41
C LEU A 159 -5.08 -20.85 -4.84
N PHE A 160 -4.08 -20.70 -3.97
CA PHE A 160 -2.86 -19.98 -4.31
C PHE A 160 -1.99 -20.77 -5.29
N ASN A 161 -1.86 -22.09 -5.08
CA ASN A 161 -1.11 -22.95 -5.99
C ASN A 161 -1.72 -22.98 -7.40
N ASP A 162 -3.04 -23.12 -7.50
CA ASP A 162 -3.77 -23.06 -8.77
C ASP A 162 -3.58 -21.71 -9.46
N PHE A 163 -3.67 -20.60 -8.71
CA PHE A 163 -3.43 -19.27 -9.25
C PHE A 163 -2.02 -19.14 -9.86
N VAL A 164 -1.00 -19.66 -9.19
CA VAL A 164 0.39 -19.60 -9.67
C VAL A 164 0.55 -20.46 -10.93
N LEU A 165 0.00 -21.67 -10.95
CA LEU A 165 0.12 -22.60 -12.08
C LEU A 165 -0.63 -22.15 -13.35
N TRP A 166 -1.70 -21.39 -13.17
CA TRP A 166 -2.58 -20.98 -14.26
C TRP A 166 -2.60 -19.47 -14.48
N SER A 167 -1.64 -18.72 -13.93
CA SER A 167 -1.59 -17.28 -14.12
C SER A 167 -1.28 -16.95 -15.59
N PRO A 168 -2.20 -16.28 -16.31
CA PRO A 168 -1.96 -15.84 -17.67
C PRO A 168 -0.92 -14.72 -17.67
N ARG A 169 -0.20 -14.59 -18.79
CA ARG A 169 0.66 -13.43 -18.99
C ARG A 169 -0.22 -12.19 -19.04
N LYS A 170 -0.02 -11.24 -18.13
CA LYS A 170 -0.65 -9.92 -18.25
C LYS A 170 0.37 -8.97 -18.88
N SER A 171 0.02 -8.37 -20.01
CA SER A 171 0.82 -7.38 -20.75
C SER A 171 1.25 -6.17 -19.92
N LYS A 172 0.63 -5.98 -18.76
CA LYS A 172 0.86 -4.89 -17.79
C LYS A 172 2.08 -5.06 -16.89
N TYR A 173 2.75 -6.23 -16.88
CA TYR A 173 3.91 -6.46 -16.03
C TYR A 173 5.18 -6.51 -16.87
N LYS A 174 6.29 -6.03 -16.29
CA LYS A 174 7.62 -6.33 -16.84
C LYS A 174 7.85 -7.84 -16.73
N ASP A 175 8.27 -8.44 -17.84
CA ASP A 175 8.63 -9.85 -17.89
C ASP A 175 9.66 -10.20 -16.80
N GLU A 176 9.28 -11.13 -15.94
CA GLU A 176 10.19 -11.81 -15.02
C GLU A 176 10.53 -13.19 -15.61
N GLU A 177 11.77 -13.64 -15.42
CA GLU A 177 12.15 -15.00 -15.77
C GLU A 177 11.35 -15.98 -14.89
N GLY A 178 10.52 -16.83 -15.52
CA GLY A 178 9.53 -17.66 -14.83
C GLY A 178 10.07 -18.53 -13.68
N ASN A 179 11.33 -18.94 -13.74
CA ASN A 179 11.97 -19.78 -12.71
C ASN A 179 12.11 -19.06 -11.35
N ASN A 180 12.45 -17.76 -11.35
CA ASN A 180 12.64 -17.00 -10.11
C ASN A 180 11.30 -16.78 -9.39
N CYS A 181 10.27 -16.46 -10.16
CA CYS A 181 8.93 -16.26 -9.61
C CYS A 181 8.34 -17.55 -9.04
N LEU A 182 8.50 -18.69 -9.74
CA LEU A 182 8.06 -20.00 -9.25
C LEU A 182 8.76 -20.39 -7.95
N GLU A 183 10.05 -20.12 -7.82
CA GLU A 183 10.78 -20.37 -6.58
C GLU A 183 10.24 -19.49 -5.43
N ARG A 184 10.03 -18.19 -5.69
CA ARG A 184 9.50 -17.23 -4.71
C ARG A 184 8.10 -17.61 -4.24
N THR A 185 7.22 -17.98 -5.16
CA THR A 185 5.85 -18.40 -4.84
C THR A 185 5.81 -19.77 -4.15
N SER A 186 6.69 -20.71 -4.50
CA SER A 186 6.85 -21.99 -3.77
C SER A 186 7.28 -21.76 -2.32
N LYS A 187 8.22 -20.84 -2.07
CA LYS A 187 8.61 -20.44 -0.70
C LYS A 187 7.43 -19.87 0.07
N LEU A 188 6.66 -18.97 -0.54
CA LEU A 188 5.47 -18.40 0.08
C LEU A 188 4.39 -19.46 0.37
N TYR A 189 4.13 -20.38 -0.56
CA TYR A 189 3.18 -21.48 -0.36
C TYR A 189 3.54 -22.34 0.86
N LYS A 190 4.82 -22.73 0.97
CA LYS A 190 5.33 -23.47 2.14
C LYS A 190 5.09 -22.69 3.43
N GLN A 191 5.35 -21.38 3.41
CA GLN A 191 5.12 -20.50 4.55
C GLN A 191 3.64 -20.43 4.95
N ILE A 192 2.71 -20.31 3.99
CA ILE A 192 1.25 -20.32 4.25
C ILE A 192 0.84 -21.64 4.90
N VAL A 193 1.32 -22.77 4.38
CA VAL A 193 1.01 -24.11 4.90
C VAL A 193 1.57 -24.31 6.32
N GLU A 194 2.76 -23.79 6.61
CA GLU A 194 3.36 -23.85 7.93
C GLU A 194 2.61 -22.96 8.93
N ASP A 195 2.31 -21.72 8.58
CA ASP A 195 1.55 -20.80 9.42
C ASP A 195 0.17 -21.37 9.76
N ARG A 196 -0.51 -22.00 8.80
CA ARG A 196 -1.77 -22.72 9.02
C ARG A 196 -1.66 -23.79 10.12
N LYS A 197 -0.54 -24.52 10.19
CA LYS A 197 -0.32 -25.57 11.22
C LYS A 197 -0.12 -24.95 12.60
N ASN A 198 0.48 -23.76 12.66
CA ASN A 198 0.76 -23.04 13.91
C ASN A 198 -0.45 -22.25 14.42
N GLY A 199 -1.52 -22.10 13.64
CA GLY A 199 -2.78 -21.45 14.01
C GLY A 199 -3.38 -20.62 12.88
N ILE A 200 -4.32 -19.73 13.22
CA ILE A 200 -5.05 -18.89 12.25
C ILE A 200 -4.35 -17.52 12.01
N ARG A 201 -3.31 -17.20 12.77
CA ARG A 201 -2.54 -15.95 12.61
C ARG A 201 -1.17 -16.28 12.05
N PRO A 202 -0.72 -15.62 10.97
CA PRO A 202 -1.31 -14.47 10.26
C PRO A 202 -2.34 -14.84 9.18
N SER A 203 -3.14 -13.86 8.75
CA SER A 203 -4.09 -14.00 7.62
C SER A 203 -3.42 -13.63 6.30
N TYR A 204 -3.77 -14.37 5.24
CA TYR A 204 -3.24 -14.17 3.90
C TYR A 204 -4.35 -13.80 2.91
N ILE A 205 -4.08 -12.77 2.10
CA ILE A 205 -5.03 -12.20 1.14
C ILE A 205 -4.39 -12.18 -0.24
N LEU A 206 -5.05 -12.79 -1.21
CA LEU A 206 -4.63 -12.85 -2.61
C LEU A 206 -5.31 -11.76 -3.43
N ASP A 207 -4.51 -10.79 -3.86
CA ASP A 207 -4.85 -9.82 -4.88
C ASP A 207 -4.46 -10.37 -6.25
N LYS A 208 -5.33 -11.21 -6.81
CA LYS A 208 -5.15 -11.83 -8.13
C LYS A 208 -4.99 -10.80 -9.23
N GLU A 209 -5.68 -9.67 -9.08
CA GLU A 209 -5.64 -8.64 -10.11
C GLU A 209 -4.26 -8.02 -10.22
N ASN A 210 -3.65 -7.65 -9.10
CA ASN A 210 -2.32 -7.03 -9.06
C ASN A 210 -1.18 -8.03 -8.87
N GLY A 211 -1.47 -9.33 -8.76
CA GLY A 211 -0.47 -10.38 -8.58
C GLY A 211 0.29 -10.20 -7.27
N ARG A 212 -0.43 -9.96 -6.17
CA ARG A 212 0.14 -9.77 -4.83
C ARG A 212 -0.51 -10.68 -3.81
N VAL A 213 0.25 -11.05 -2.79
CA VAL A 213 -0.29 -11.60 -1.55
C VAL A 213 0.05 -10.68 -0.41
N TYR A 214 -0.94 -10.30 0.39
CA TYR A 214 -0.76 -9.55 1.62
C TYR A 214 -0.84 -10.50 2.81
N LYS A 215 0.20 -10.55 3.63
CA LYS A 215 0.23 -11.25 4.92
C LYS A 215 0.05 -10.23 6.03
N LEU A 216 -1.01 -10.38 6.79
CA LEU A 216 -1.50 -9.36 7.71
C LEU A 216 -1.22 -9.75 9.15
N PHE A 217 -0.74 -8.77 9.90
CA PHE A 217 -0.53 -8.86 11.33
C PHE A 217 -1.31 -7.74 12.02
N ASN A 218 -1.97 -8.12 13.11
CA ASN A 218 -2.46 -7.15 14.08
C ASN A 218 -1.51 -7.18 15.28
N ASP A 219 -0.60 -6.22 15.33
CA ASP A 219 0.43 -6.12 16.37
C ASP A 219 -0.09 -5.43 17.64
N SER A 220 -1.40 -5.17 17.71
CA SER A 220 -2.04 -4.53 18.87
C SER A 220 -1.96 -5.43 20.10
N LYS A 221 -1.51 -4.84 21.21
CA LYS A 221 -1.50 -5.50 22.52
C LYS A 221 -2.79 -5.25 23.30
N ASN A 222 -3.54 -4.21 22.90
CA ASN A 222 -4.79 -3.76 23.53
C ASN A 222 -5.97 -3.95 22.58
N VAL A 223 -7.14 -4.27 23.13
CA VAL A 223 -8.38 -4.47 22.36
C VAL A 223 -8.85 -3.19 21.66
N ASN A 224 -8.54 -2.02 22.24
CA ASN A 224 -8.92 -0.72 21.70
C ASN A 224 -7.90 -0.17 20.67
N GLU A 225 -6.88 -0.96 20.31
CA GLU A 225 -5.86 -0.58 19.35
C GLU A 225 -5.97 -1.43 18.09
N TYR A 226 -5.63 -0.82 16.95
CA TYR A 226 -5.47 -1.51 15.69
C TYR A 226 -4.18 -1.01 15.02
N ILE A 227 -3.13 -1.82 15.14
CA ILE A 227 -1.80 -1.64 14.55
C ILE A 227 -1.66 -2.67 13.45
N LEU A 228 -1.98 -2.25 12.22
CA LEU A 228 -1.87 -3.06 11.04
C LEU A 228 -0.43 -3.05 10.52
N ARG A 229 0.16 -4.23 10.42
CA ARG A 229 1.41 -4.48 9.70
C ARG A 229 1.14 -5.40 8.51
N ILE A 230 1.68 -5.04 7.36
CA ILE A 230 1.44 -5.69 6.07
C ILE A 230 2.78 -6.15 5.51
N GLU A 231 2.92 -7.46 5.34
CA GLU A 231 3.98 -8.01 4.50
C GLU A 231 3.41 -8.28 3.11
N THR A 232 4.00 -7.67 2.08
CA THR A 232 3.55 -7.85 0.70
C THR A 232 4.49 -8.81 -0.03
N TYR A 233 3.91 -9.74 -0.79
CA TYR A 233 4.64 -10.66 -1.65
C TYR A 233 4.18 -10.47 -3.09
N ARG A 234 5.13 -10.49 -4.02
CA ARG A 234 4.88 -10.42 -5.46
C ARG A 234 4.73 -11.84 -6.02
N VAL A 235 3.61 -12.12 -6.71
CA VAL A 235 3.19 -13.46 -7.15
C VAL A 235 2.67 -13.52 -8.59
N ASP A 236 2.95 -12.51 -9.40
CA ASP A 236 2.65 -12.40 -10.84
C ASP A 236 3.55 -13.32 -11.71
N CYS A 237 3.57 -14.63 -11.40
CA CYS A 237 4.31 -15.63 -12.16
C CYS A 237 3.55 -15.99 -13.44
N PHE A 238 3.97 -15.48 -14.59
CA PHE A 238 3.38 -15.92 -15.86
C PHE A 238 3.83 -17.35 -16.15
N THR A 239 2.93 -18.29 -15.94
CA THR A 239 3.18 -19.73 -16.12
C THR A 239 2.51 -20.28 -17.36
N THR A 240 1.59 -19.50 -17.96
CA THR A 240 0.94 -19.83 -19.23
C THR A 240 1.20 -18.74 -20.28
N LEU A 241 1.30 -19.16 -21.56
CA LEU A 241 1.56 -18.27 -22.69
C LEU A 241 0.31 -17.51 -23.19
N TYR A 242 -0.86 -17.80 -22.62
CA TYR A 242 -2.09 -17.11 -23.01
C TYR A 242 -2.14 -15.72 -22.38
N GLU A 243 -2.35 -14.70 -23.21
CA GLU A 243 -2.67 -13.34 -22.79
C GLU A 243 -4.18 -13.22 -22.59
N MET A 244 -4.60 -12.62 -21.46
CA MET A 244 -6.00 -12.25 -21.18
C MET A 244 -6.15 -10.73 -21.17
#